data_AF-A0A4Y1ZTR5-F1
#
_entry.id   AF-A0A4Y1ZTR5-F1
#
_cell.length_a   1.000
_cell.length_b   1.000
_cell.length_c   1.000
_cell.angle_alpha   90.00
_cell.angle_beta   90.00
_cell.angle_gamma   90.00
#
_symmetry.space_group_name_H-M   'P 1'
#
loop_
_entity.id
_entity.type
_entity.pdbx_description
1 polymer ?
#
loop_
_entity_poly.entity_id
_entity_poly.type
_entity_poly.pdbx_seq_one_letter_code
_entity_poly.pdbx_strand_id
1 'polypeptide(L)'
;MCLSENSAISNEEKEMIDCFKRGRIRLEGDRYSVDLLWKSEMGQLENNFEVALRRFKNLRNRLSRNPEIFEQYENVIEEQIKEGIVKECSQEITESSYSMPHREIIKPNETTSCRIVYDASSSRSKGVNSLNDILDVEPNLSPLV
;
A
#
# COMPACT_ATOMS: atom_id res chain seq x y z
N MET A 1 16.42 41.71 -0.42
CA MET A 1 17.78 41.18 -0.24
C MET A 1 17.63 39.66 -0.30
N CYS A 2 18.10 39.08 -1.40
CA CYS A 2 18.21 37.65 -1.76
C CYS A 2 16.95 36.77 -1.64
N LEU A 3 16.18 36.73 -2.74
CA LEU A 3 15.54 35.49 -3.18
C LEU A 3 16.68 34.54 -3.58
N SER A 4 16.90 33.46 -2.84
CA SER A 4 17.85 32.42 -3.26
C SER A 4 17.14 31.47 -4.22
N GLU A 5 17.44 31.65 -5.51
CA GLU A 5 17.13 30.69 -6.57
C GLU A 5 17.85 29.35 -6.35
N ASN A 6 17.20 28.28 -6.82
CA ASN A 6 17.78 26.98 -7.15
C ASN A 6 18.48 26.20 -6.02
N SER A 7 17.68 25.49 -5.23
CA SER A 7 18.07 24.11 -4.90
C SER A 7 18.13 23.33 -6.21
N ALA A 8 19.33 22.99 -6.68
CA ALA A 8 19.48 22.17 -7.86
C ALA A 8 18.82 20.82 -7.61
N ILE A 9 17.71 20.55 -8.30
CA ILE A 9 17.03 19.24 -8.30
C ILE A 9 18.10 18.16 -8.47
N SER A 10 18.16 17.23 -7.52
CA SER A 10 19.17 16.17 -7.52
C SER A 10 19.03 15.31 -8.78
N ASN A 11 20.08 14.57 -9.18
CA ASN A 11 19.95 13.68 -10.34
C ASN A 11 18.92 12.58 -10.08
N GLU A 12 18.81 12.09 -8.83
CA GLU A 12 17.78 11.13 -8.41
C GLU A 12 16.38 11.73 -8.51
N GLU A 13 16.18 12.99 -8.08
CA GLU A 13 14.89 13.69 -8.22
C GLU A 13 14.54 13.94 -9.69
N LYS A 14 15.53 14.26 -10.55
CA LYS A 14 15.32 14.41 -12.00
C LYS A 14 14.94 13.08 -12.65
N GLU A 15 15.63 12.00 -12.31
CA GLU A 15 15.32 10.66 -12.81
C GLU A 15 13.95 10.22 -12.33
N MET A 16 13.57 10.51 -11.09
CA MET A 16 12.26 10.20 -10.56
C MET A 16 11.16 11.06 -11.18
N ILE A 17 11.38 12.37 -11.39
CA ILE A 17 10.45 13.23 -12.13
C ILE A 17 10.30 12.74 -13.57
N ASP A 18 11.40 12.30 -14.20
CA ASP A 18 11.36 11.75 -15.53
C ASP A 18 10.66 10.38 -15.55
N CYS A 19 10.88 9.51 -14.56
CA CYS A 19 10.15 8.27 -14.33
C CYS A 19 8.67 8.52 -14.02
N PHE A 20 8.31 9.60 -13.34
CA PHE A 20 6.93 10.00 -13.09
C PHE A 20 6.27 10.55 -14.35
N LYS A 21 7.00 11.30 -15.18
CA LYS A 21 6.55 11.75 -16.51
C LYS A 21 6.47 10.61 -17.53
N ARG A 22 7.38 9.62 -17.43
CA ARG A 22 7.41 8.38 -18.24
C ARG A 22 6.35 7.38 -17.75
N GLY A 23 6.11 7.36 -16.44
CA GLY A 23 4.99 6.68 -15.81
C GLY A 23 3.72 7.20 -16.46
N ARG A 24 2.84 6.30 -16.91
CA ARG A 24 1.70 6.71 -17.72
C ARG A 24 0.68 7.38 -16.81
N ILE A 25 0.86 8.68 -16.54
CA ILE A 25 -0.16 9.52 -15.93
C ILE A 25 -1.35 9.53 -16.89
N ARG A 26 -2.49 9.06 -16.40
CA ARG A 26 -3.74 8.99 -17.16
C ARG A 26 -4.76 9.87 -16.47
N LEU A 27 -5.53 10.62 -17.26
CA LEU A 27 -6.75 11.27 -16.76
C LEU A 27 -7.89 10.27 -16.91
N GLU A 28 -8.36 9.73 -15.79
CA GLU A 28 -9.46 8.78 -15.72
C GLU A 28 -10.68 9.52 -15.15
N GLY A 29 -11.51 10.06 -16.05
CA GLY A 29 -12.63 10.92 -15.67
C GLY A 29 -12.14 12.27 -15.11
N ASP A 30 -12.36 12.49 -13.83
CA ASP A 30 -11.96 13.68 -13.08
C ASP A 30 -10.71 13.45 -12.20
N ARG A 31 -10.09 12.26 -12.26
CA ARG A 31 -8.94 11.89 -11.43
C ARG A 31 -7.71 11.59 -12.25
N TYR A 32 -6.55 11.98 -11.73
CA TYR A 32 -5.27 11.52 -12.25
C TYR A 32 -4.95 10.13 -11.66
N SER A 33 -4.59 9.21 -12.55
CA SER A 33 -4.14 7.86 -12.23
C SER A 33 -2.67 7.75 -12.62
N VAL A 34 -1.85 7.22 -11.72
CA VAL A 34 -0.42 7.01 -11.93
C VAL A 34 -0.10 5.54 -11.70
N ASP A 35 0.85 5.02 -12.46
CA ASP A 35 1.37 3.68 -12.22
C ASP A 35 2.24 3.71 -10.95
N LEU A 36 2.28 2.60 -10.21
CA LEU A 36 3.22 2.45 -9.09
C LEU A 36 4.66 2.64 -9.61
N LEU A 37 5.44 3.47 -8.90
CA LEU A 37 6.85 3.68 -9.22
C LEU A 37 7.69 2.53 -8.65
N TRP A 38 8.22 1.70 -9.55
CA TRP A 38 9.10 0.60 -9.18
C TRP A 38 10.55 1.06 -9.21
N LYS A 39 11.32 0.73 -8.17
CA LYS A 39 12.78 0.91 -8.20
C LYS A 39 13.37 -0.02 -9.26
N SER A 40 13.96 0.57 -10.30
CA SER A 40 14.47 -0.13 -11.49
C SER A 40 15.50 -1.23 -11.20
N GLU A 41 16.22 -1.13 -10.08
CA GLU A 41 17.30 -2.03 -9.69
C GLU A 41 16.90 -3.11 -8.68
N MET A 42 15.71 -3.02 -8.10
CA MET A 42 15.28 -3.94 -7.04
C MET A 42 14.64 -5.19 -7.64
N GLY A 43 15.10 -6.36 -7.19
CA GLY A 43 14.65 -7.66 -7.69
C GLY A 43 13.14 -7.91 -7.63
N GLN A 44 12.71 -9.03 -8.20
CA GLN A 44 11.30 -9.41 -8.30
C GLN A 44 10.63 -9.53 -6.92
N LEU A 45 9.39 -9.03 -6.81
CA LEU A 45 8.57 -9.24 -5.62
C LEU A 45 8.25 -10.73 -5.48
N GLU A 46 8.75 -11.35 -4.41
CA GLU A 46 8.50 -12.76 -4.15
C GLU A 46 7.11 -12.98 -3.53
N ASN A 47 6.48 -14.10 -3.89
CA ASN A 47 5.24 -14.53 -3.26
C ASN A 47 5.43 -14.77 -1.75
N ASN A 48 4.59 -14.10 -0.96
CA ASN A 48 4.57 -14.16 0.51
C ASN A 48 3.30 -14.82 1.08
N PHE A 49 2.55 -15.57 0.26
CA PHE A 49 1.21 -16.06 0.59
C PHE A 49 1.17 -16.88 1.88
N GLU A 50 2.16 -17.75 2.13
CA GLU A 50 2.22 -18.56 3.37
C GLU A 50 2.29 -17.68 4.63
N VAL A 51 3.06 -16.59 4.58
CA VAL A 51 3.18 -15.62 5.67
C VAL A 51 1.86 -14.90 5.88
N ALA A 52 1.22 -14.45 4.80
CA ALA A 52 -0.07 -13.77 4.84
C ALA A 52 -1.18 -14.70 5.37
N LEU A 53 -1.24 -15.95 4.90
CA LEU A 53 -2.22 -16.96 5.34
C LEU A 53 -2.08 -17.26 6.83
N ARG A 54 -0.84 -17.40 7.33
CA ARG A 54 -0.60 -17.60 8.77
C ARG A 54 -1.13 -16.42 9.59
N ARG A 55 -0.86 -15.19 9.15
CA ARG A 55 -1.36 -13.97 9.82
C ARG A 55 -2.88 -13.87 9.75
N PHE A 56 -3.48 -14.23 8.62
CA PHE A 56 -4.93 -14.28 8.44
C PHE A 56 -5.60 -15.30 9.38
N LYS A 57 -5.04 -16.50 9.53
CA LYS A 57 -5.54 -17.50 10.51
C LYS A 57 -5.54 -16.95 11.93
N ASN A 58 -4.48 -16.23 12.32
CA ASN A 58 -4.40 -15.59 13.63
C ASN A 58 -5.41 -14.44 13.80
N LEU A 59 -5.58 -13.62 12.76
CA LEU A 59 -6.61 -12.58 12.70
C LEU A 59 -8.00 -13.18 12.93
N ARG A 60 -8.37 -14.19 12.14
CA ARG A 60 -9.66 -14.89 12.24
C ARG A 60 -9.90 -15.43 13.65
N ASN A 61 -8.90 -16.08 14.25
CA ASN A 61 -9.02 -16.61 15.62
C ASN A 61 -9.21 -15.51 16.68
N ARG A 62 -8.68 -14.31 16.45
CA ARG A 62 -8.86 -13.17 17.37
C ARG A 62 -10.23 -12.52 17.19
N LEU A 63 -10.66 -12.32 15.94
CA LEU A 63 -11.98 -11.80 15.62
C LEU A 63 -13.10 -12.73 16.10
N SER A 64 -12.93 -14.05 15.96
CA SER A 64 -13.93 -15.02 16.43
C SER A 64 -14.13 -15.01 17.95
N ARG A 65 -13.18 -14.46 18.71
CA ARG A 65 -13.28 -14.32 20.18
C ARG A 65 -13.92 -13.01 20.61
N ASN A 66 -14.11 -12.05 19.69
CA ASN A 66 -14.62 -10.71 19.97
C ASN A 66 -15.67 -10.33 18.92
N PRO A 67 -16.94 -10.75 19.10
CA PRO A 67 -18.00 -10.53 18.11
C PRO A 67 -18.20 -9.06 17.73
N GLU A 68 -18.11 -8.13 18.68
CA GLU A 68 -18.25 -6.69 18.45
C GLU A 68 -17.15 -6.15 17.52
N ILE A 69 -15.90 -6.60 17.70
CA ILE A 69 -14.79 -6.20 16.83
C ILE A 69 -14.95 -6.84 15.46
N PHE A 70 -15.44 -8.08 15.39
CA PHE A 70 -15.69 -8.76 14.13
C PHE A 70 -16.74 -8.04 13.28
N GLU A 71 -17.85 -7.62 13.89
CA GLU A 71 -18.88 -6.83 13.21
C GLU A 71 -18.33 -5.51 12.67
N GLN A 72 -17.56 -4.77 13.47
CA GLN A 72 -16.91 -3.54 13.00
C GLN A 72 -15.92 -3.79 11.86
N TYR A 73 -15.15 -4.88 11.95
CA TYR A 73 -14.19 -5.28 10.92
C TYR A 73 -14.90 -5.64 9.60
N GLU A 74 -15.98 -6.41 9.67
CA GLU A 74 -16.79 -6.81 8.52
C GLU A 74 -17.38 -5.58 7.82
N ASN A 75 -17.97 -4.66 8.58
CA ASN A 75 -18.51 -3.40 8.06
C ASN A 75 -17.46 -2.59 7.28
N VAL A 76 -16.22 -2.50 7.77
CA VAL A 76 -15.14 -1.78 7.06
C VAL A 76 -14.77 -2.48 5.74
N ILE A 77 -14.72 -3.81 5.70
CA ILE A 77 -14.46 -4.55 4.45
C ILE A 77 -15.62 -4.35 3.45
N GLU A 78 -16.88 -4.44 3.90
CA GLU A 78 -18.04 -4.23 3.05
C GLU A 78 -18.09 -2.82 2.46
N GLU A 79 -17.77 -1.80 3.26
CA GLU A 79 -17.66 -0.42 2.81
C GLU A 79 -16.57 -0.27 1.74
N GLN A 80 -15.37 -0.84 1.97
CA GLN A 80 -14.29 -0.81 0.99
C GLN A 80 -14.65 -1.54 -0.32
N ILE A 81 -15.43 -2.63 -0.25
CA ILE A 81 -15.94 -3.33 -1.45
C ILE A 81 -16.92 -2.41 -2.21
N LYS A 82 -17.85 -1.78 -1.49
CA LYS A 82 -18.84 -0.87 -2.07
C LYS A 82 -18.20 0.36 -2.72
N GLU A 83 -17.15 0.90 -2.12
CA GLU A 83 -16.36 2.01 -2.66
C GLU A 83 -15.41 1.57 -3.79
N GLY A 84 -15.25 0.27 -4.01
CA GLY A 84 -14.38 -0.28 -5.04
C GLY A 84 -12.89 -0.20 -4.70
N ILE A 85 -12.54 0.05 -3.44
CA ILE A 85 -11.16 0.07 -2.91
C ILE A 85 -10.58 -1.35 -2.92
N VAL A 86 -11.37 -2.33 -2.50
CA VAL A 86 -11.02 -3.75 -2.55
C VAL A 86 -12.05 -4.51 -3.39
N LYS A 87 -11.61 -5.60 -4.03
CA LYS A 87 -12.47 -6.45 -4.85
C LYS A 87 -12.09 -7.90 -4.63
N GLU A 88 -13.04 -8.80 -4.85
CA GLU A 88 -12.77 -10.23 -4.85
C GLU A 88 -11.74 -10.55 -5.94
N CYS A 89 -10.66 -11.24 -5.56
CA CYS A 89 -9.63 -11.63 -6.50
C CYS A 89 -10.11 -12.85 -7.29
N SER A 90 -10.48 -12.65 -8.56
CA SER A 90 -10.91 -13.73 -9.46
C SER A 90 -9.73 -14.50 -10.06
N GLN A 91 -8.50 -14.06 -9.83
CA GLN A 91 -7.28 -14.68 -10.35
C GLN A 91 -6.72 -15.69 -9.35
N GLU A 92 -6.20 -16.80 -9.86
CA GLU A 92 -5.47 -17.75 -9.03
C GLU A 92 -4.19 -17.12 -8.49
N ILE A 93 -3.82 -17.51 -7.28
CA ILE A 93 -2.58 -17.07 -6.64
C ILE A 93 -1.41 -17.76 -7.36
N THR A 94 -0.53 -16.96 -7.94
CA THR A 94 0.67 -17.41 -8.66
C THR A 94 1.95 -17.02 -7.94
N GLU A 95 3.11 -17.50 -8.40
CA GLU A 95 4.42 -17.11 -7.86
C GLU A 95 4.73 -15.60 -7.99
N SER A 96 4.03 -14.88 -8.88
CA SER A 96 4.15 -13.42 -9.01
C SER A 96 3.10 -12.65 -8.19
N SER A 97 2.25 -13.36 -7.45
CA SER A 97 1.24 -12.74 -6.60
C SER A 97 1.84 -12.32 -5.26
N TYR A 98 1.45 -11.15 -4.77
CA TYR A 98 1.80 -10.66 -3.45
C TYR A 98 0.55 -10.44 -2.62
N SER A 99 0.55 -10.93 -1.39
CA SER A 99 -0.55 -10.80 -0.45
C SER A 99 -0.19 -9.80 0.63
N MET A 100 -0.99 -8.75 0.80
CA MET A 100 -0.84 -7.84 1.93
C MET A 100 -1.59 -8.40 3.15
N PRO A 101 -0.90 -8.90 4.20
CA PRO A 101 -1.57 -9.24 5.43
C PRO A 101 -2.22 -7.98 6.00
N HIS A 102 -3.36 -8.12 6.66
CA HIS A 102 -4.06 -6.99 7.25
C HIS A 102 -4.47 -7.29 8.68
N ARG A 103 -4.78 -6.22 9.42
CA ARG A 103 -5.30 -6.30 10.79
C ARG A 103 -6.15 -5.08 11.12
N GLU A 104 -7.07 -5.26 12.06
CA GLU A 104 -7.75 -4.16 12.71
C GLU A 104 -6.81 -3.41 13.67
N ILE A 105 -6.98 -2.09 13.68
CA ILE A 105 -6.52 -1.18 14.73
C ILE A 105 -7.76 -0.61 15.39
N ILE A 106 -7.88 -0.86 16.69
CA ILE A 106 -8.99 -0.34 17.50
C ILE A 106 -8.51 0.90 18.24
N LYS A 107 -9.24 1.99 18.07
CA LYS A 107 -9.01 3.24 18.80
C LYS A 107 -10.29 3.61 19.56
N PRO A 108 -10.32 3.36 20.88
CA PRO A 108 -11.44 3.77 21.70
C PRO A 108 -11.63 5.30 21.61
N ASN A 109 -12.88 5.75 21.41
CA ASN A 109 -13.28 7.17 21.37
C ASN A 109 -13.00 7.95 20.08
N GLU A 110 -12.64 7.31 18.96
CA GLU A 110 -12.68 7.95 17.64
C GLU A 110 -14.04 7.72 16.94
N THR A 111 -14.41 8.61 16.00
CA THR A 111 -15.61 8.45 15.14
C THR A 111 -15.58 7.15 14.33
N THR A 112 -14.38 6.65 14.01
CA THR A 112 -14.16 5.33 13.39
C THR A 112 -13.34 4.49 14.36
N SER A 113 -14.03 3.71 15.20
CA SER A 113 -13.42 2.91 16.28
C SER A 113 -12.54 1.77 15.76
N CYS A 114 -12.79 1.27 14.54
CA CYS A 114 -12.05 0.19 13.89
C CYS A 114 -11.51 0.63 12.53
N ARG A 115 -10.21 0.45 12.29
CA ARG A 115 -9.59 0.69 10.98
C ARG A 115 -8.81 -0.54 10.53
N ILE A 116 -8.83 -0.85 9.24
CA ILE A 116 -8.03 -1.96 8.68
C ILE A 116 -6.74 -1.40 8.09
N VAL A 117 -5.61 -1.95 8.53
CA VAL A 117 -4.29 -1.62 8.01
C VAL A 117 -3.74 -2.80 7.22
N TYR A 118 -3.33 -2.52 5.98
CA TYR A 118 -2.64 -3.45 5.09
C TYR A 118 -1.13 -3.30 5.27
N ASP A 119 -0.46 -4.41 5.56
CA ASP A 119 0.96 -4.46 5.81
C ASP A 119 1.73 -4.71 4.51
N ALA A 120 2.07 -3.63 3.82
CA ALA A 120 2.92 -3.64 2.63
C ALA A 120 4.41 -3.92 2.95
N SER A 121 4.81 -3.97 4.23
CA SER A 121 6.17 -4.32 4.66
C SER A 121 6.40 -5.83 4.85
N SER A 122 5.37 -6.65 4.60
CA SER A 122 5.45 -8.10 4.80
C SER A 122 6.21 -8.82 3.70
N SER A 123 7.46 -9.21 3.94
CA SER A 123 8.22 -10.07 3.04
C SER A 123 8.00 -11.58 3.28
N ARG A 124 8.41 -12.40 2.31
CA ARG A 124 8.38 -13.88 2.41
C ARG A 124 9.25 -14.39 3.56
N SER A 125 10.44 -13.83 3.73
CA SER A 125 11.39 -14.18 4.78
C SER A 125 12.40 -13.05 5.03
N LYS A 126 13.25 -13.21 6.05
CA LYS A 126 14.26 -12.21 6.40
C LYS A 126 15.27 -12.06 5.24
N GLY A 127 15.48 -10.83 4.79
CA GLY A 127 16.39 -10.51 3.68
C GLY A 127 15.74 -10.54 2.29
N VAL A 128 14.46 -10.91 2.20
CA VAL A 128 13.65 -10.77 0.98
C VAL A 128 12.94 -9.43 1.02
N ASN A 129 12.86 -8.77 -0.14
CA ASN A 129 12.18 -7.48 -0.29
C ASN A 129 10.66 -7.60 -0.04
N SER A 130 10.11 -6.58 0.61
CA SER A 130 8.67 -6.33 0.71
C SER A 130 8.21 -5.38 -0.41
N LEU A 131 6.90 -5.16 -0.51
CA LEU A 131 6.35 -4.17 -1.45
C LEU A 131 6.90 -2.76 -1.18
N ASN A 132 7.03 -2.37 0.09
CA ASN A 132 7.61 -1.07 0.45
C ASN A 132 9.10 -0.94 0.07
N ASP A 133 9.85 -2.04 0.00
CA ASP A 133 11.28 -1.99 -0.33
C ASP A 133 11.51 -1.75 -1.82
N ILE A 134 10.61 -2.27 -2.67
CA ILE A 134 10.74 -2.20 -4.13
C ILE A 134 9.97 -1.04 -4.77
N LEU A 135 9.02 -0.44 -4.06
CA LEU A 135 8.37 0.80 -4.50
C LEU A 135 9.28 1.98 -4.17
N ASP A 136 9.39 2.89 -5.13
CA ASP A 136 10.09 4.16 -4.93
C ASP A 136 9.24 5.13 -4.12
N VAL A 137 9.90 5.96 -3.32
CA VAL A 137 9.21 7.00 -2.58
C VAL A 137 9.09 8.19 -3.51
N GLU A 138 7.86 8.57 -3.86
CA GLU A 138 7.63 9.76 -4.68
C GLU A 138 8.39 10.98 -4.15
N PRO A 139 8.85 11.89 -5.04
CA PRO A 139 9.45 13.12 -4.58
C PRO A 139 8.40 13.86 -3.76
N ASN A 140 8.82 14.46 -2.64
CA ASN A 140 7.94 15.41 -1.98
C ASN A 140 7.79 16.65 -2.87
N LEU A 141 6.76 16.64 -3.72
CA LEU A 141 6.40 17.75 -4.61
C LEU A 141 5.52 18.79 -3.90
N SER A 142 5.32 18.65 -2.59
CA SER A 142 4.63 19.68 -1.82
C SER A 142 5.46 20.96 -1.91
N PRO A 143 4.85 22.11 -2.25
CA PRO A 143 5.56 23.36 -2.19
C PRO A 143 6.07 23.55 -0.76
N LEU A 144 7.38 23.81 -0.62
CA LEU A 144 7.96 24.24 0.64
C LEU A 144 7.22 25.52 1.06
N VAL A 145 6.40 25.42 2.11
CA VAL A 145 5.68 26.57 2.68
C VAL A 145 6.63 27.37 3.57
#